data_AF-A0A2E5HEV8-F1
#
_entry.id   AF-A0A2E5HEV8-F1
#
_cell.length_a   1.000
_cell.length_b   1.000
_cell.length_c   1.000
_cell.angle_alpha   90.00
_cell.angle_beta   90.00
_cell.angle_gamma   90.00
#
_symmetry.space_group_name_H-M   'P 1'
#
loop_
_entity.id
_entity.type
_entity.pdbx_description
1 polymer ?
#
loop_
_entity_poly.entity_id
_entity_poly.type
_entity_poly.pdbx_seq_one_letter_code
_entity_poly.pdbx_strand_id
1 'polypeptide(L)'
;MRFVSILILTVAFNYGQNLKVSFMRFYGNDHDYMADIRLLATNRFGQPHIQVFYNDRKVPVLKEWINVEGESLKQEFLEYGNDNKLVRRYFLNSDQKPDSLIQFGMDEPWSEEFRKVSIEQSYNYYEGQESKFILNKADQIQSIQFINVRGEQYGEINFIYDHLGLLSGEVWTSLPDELVIRRFAYEVDMLANRKEIWEYDRNGQELSHIALTQPPASALYKTPPPRYGNRLDEISILLEDIREKKLNVPFDIFIPKTDYDLMILTNGDSLMIHLVELGIQRVKFIIVGEKDELTMPKFRVESITSRYGERIYP
;
A
#
# COMPACT_ATOMS: atom_id res chain seq x y z
N MET A 1 -10.69 -30.62 -44.29
CA MET A 1 -10.61 -29.17 -44.02
C MET A 1 -11.61 -28.80 -42.95
N ARG A 2 -11.13 -28.42 -41.77
CA ARG A 2 -11.78 -27.51 -40.81
C ARG A 2 -10.70 -27.10 -39.81
N PHE A 3 -10.31 -25.84 -39.90
CA PHE A 3 -9.29 -25.20 -39.09
C PHE A 3 -9.72 -25.24 -37.62
N VAL A 4 -8.92 -25.88 -36.77
CA VAL A 4 -8.97 -25.63 -35.33
C VAL A 4 -7.91 -24.58 -35.06
N SER A 5 -8.34 -23.34 -34.92
CA SER A 5 -7.50 -22.22 -34.52
C SER A 5 -6.96 -22.50 -33.12
N ILE A 6 -5.66 -22.80 -33.02
CA ILE A 6 -4.93 -22.84 -31.76
C ILE A 6 -4.73 -21.39 -31.34
N LEU A 7 -5.56 -20.91 -30.42
CA LEU A 7 -5.34 -19.65 -29.72
C LEU A 7 -4.27 -19.90 -28.65
N ILE A 8 -3.02 -19.62 -28.98
CA ILE A 8 -1.92 -19.55 -28.01
C ILE A 8 -2.15 -18.28 -27.18
N LEU A 9 -2.72 -18.41 -25.98
CA LEU A 9 -2.67 -17.32 -25.01
C LEU A 9 -1.39 -17.46 -24.20
N THR A 10 -0.39 -16.66 -24.56
CA THR A 10 0.82 -16.45 -23.77
C THR A 10 0.42 -15.88 -22.42
N VAL A 11 0.53 -16.68 -21.35
CA VAL A 11 0.60 -16.13 -19.99
C VAL A 11 1.94 -15.43 -19.91
N ALA A 12 1.93 -14.12 -20.12
CA ALA A 12 3.04 -13.27 -19.75
C ALA A 12 3.19 -13.40 -18.23
N PHE A 13 4.24 -14.08 -17.78
CA PHE A 13 4.83 -13.74 -16.50
C PHE A 13 5.06 -12.22 -16.56
N ASN A 14 4.35 -11.46 -15.71
CA ASN A 14 4.46 -10.01 -15.62
C ASN A 14 5.84 -9.63 -15.05
N TYR A 15 6.91 -9.86 -15.81
CA TYR A 15 8.19 -9.17 -15.68
C TYR A 15 7.99 -7.77 -16.27
N GLY A 16 7.38 -6.88 -15.48
CA GLY A 16 6.90 -5.61 -16.02
C GLY A 16 6.87 -4.45 -15.05
N GLN A 17 7.44 -4.57 -13.85
CA GLN A 17 7.65 -3.38 -13.03
C GLN A 17 9.12 -3.04 -12.92
N ASN A 18 9.45 -1.87 -13.46
CA ASN A 18 10.60 -1.14 -13.00
C ASN A 18 10.28 -0.61 -11.60
N LEU A 19 10.32 -1.50 -10.60
CA LEU A 19 10.29 -1.18 -9.17
C LEU A 19 11.52 -0.34 -8.77
N LYS A 20 12.40 0.00 -9.71
CA LYS A 20 13.54 0.89 -9.45
C LYS A 20 13.03 2.30 -9.21
N VAL A 21 13.14 2.71 -7.95
CA VAL A 21 13.02 4.09 -7.55
C VAL A 21 14.04 4.93 -8.33
N SER A 22 13.58 6.01 -8.94
CA SER A 22 14.40 6.95 -9.72
C SER A 22 14.57 8.29 -9.01
N PHE A 23 13.52 8.80 -8.34
CA PHE A 23 13.60 10.01 -7.53
C PHE A 23 12.54 9.99 -6.43
N MET A 24 12.61 10.95 -5.51
CA MET A 24 11.62 11.13 -4.45
C MET A 24 11.12 12.57 -4.39
N ARG A 25 9.93 12.76 -3.82
CA ARG A 25 9.35 14.06 -3.49
C ARG A 25 8.76 14.03 -2.09
N PHE A 26 8.57 15.22 -1.53
CA PHE A 26 8.04 15.39 -0.18
C PHE A 26 6.78 16.24 -0.22
N TYR A 27 5.86 15.96 0.70
CA TYR A 27 4.56 16.63 0.82
C TYR A 27 4.25 16.81 2.31
N GLY A 28 3.53 17.88 2.66
CA GLY A 28 3.17 18.12 4.07
C GLY A 28 2.14 17.12 4.59
N ASN A 29 1.21 16.69 3.74
CA ASN A 29 0.11 15.79 4.08
C ASN A 29 -0.49 15.17 2.81
N ASP A 30 -1.51 14.31 2.96
CA ASP A 30 -2.17 13.64 1.83
C ASP A 30 -2.88 14.62 0.89
N HIS A 31 -3.42 15.74 1.38
CA HIS A 31 -4.03 16.77 0.53
C HIS A 31 -2.99 17.44 -0.37
N ASP A 32 -1.84 17.81 0.19
CA ASP A 32 -0.72 18.38 -0.54
C ASP A 32 -0.19 17.40 -1.60
N TYR A 33 -0.12 16.11 -1.26
CA TYR A 33 0.25 15.05 -2.20
C TYR A 33 -0.76 14.96 -3.37
N MET A 34 -2.06 14.94 -3.08
CA MET A 34 -3.11 14.92 -4.12
C MET A 34 -3.07 16.15 -5.02
N ALA A 35 -2.69 17.31 -4.48
CA ALA A 35 -2.59 18.57 -5.22
C ALA A 35 -1.20 18.82 -5.87
N ASP A 36 -0.24 17.90 -5.70
CA ASP A 36 1.20 18.06 -6.03
C ASP A 36 1.84 19.35 -5.45
N ILE A 37 1.40 19.78 -4.25
CA ILE A 37 1.98 20.90 -3.50
C ILE A 37 3.19 20.37 -2.73
N ARG A 38 4.38 20.60 -3.28
CA ARG A 38 5.61 19.98 -2.77
C ARG A 38 6.16 20.69 -1.54
N LEU A 39 6.56 19.90 -0.56
CA LEU A 39 7.37 20.35 0.58
C LEU A 39 8.85 20.39 0.16
N LEU A 40 9.52 21.50 0.42
CA LEU A 40 10.97 21.59 0.24
C LEU A 40 11.69 20.65 1.21
N ALA A 41 12.75 20.02 0.73
CA ALA A 41 13.44 18.99 1.51
C ALA A 41 14.11 19.53 2.79
N THR A 42 14.46 20.82 2.82
CA THR A 42 14.95 21.55 4.01
C THR A 42 13.87 21.79 5.06
N ASN A 43 12.61 21.89 4.63
CA ASN A 43 11.50 22.24 5.51
C ASN A 43 10.91 21.01 6.25
N ARG A 44 11.49 19.82 6.03
CA ARG A 44 11.03 18.55 6.63
C ARG A 44 11.51 18.34 8.06
N PHE A 45 12.59 19.00 8.43
CA PHE A 45 13.25 18.74 9.70
C PHE A 45 12.32 19.08 10.87
N GLY A 46 12.14 18.13 11.79
CA GLY A 46 11.24 18.30 12.94
C GLY A 46 9.77 18.45 12.57
N GLN A 47 9.38 18.13 11.33
CA GLN A 47 8.00 18.20 10.87
C GLN A 47 7.53 16.85 10.32
N PRO A 48 6.31 16.41 10.66
CA PRO A 48 5.76 15.23 10.05
C PRO A 48 5.52 15.53 8.57
N HIS A 49 5.83 14.56 7.71
CA HIS A 49 5.70 14.74 6.27
C HIS A 49 5.48 13.40 5.58
N ILE A 50 5.06 13.47 4.32
CA ILE A 50 4.96 12.32 3.43
C ILE A 50 6.16 12.35 2.49
N GLN A 51 6.86 11.23 2.35
CA GLN A 51 7.84 11.02 1.30
C GLN A 51 7.32 10.01 0.28
N VAL A 52 7.42 10.37 -0.99
CA VAL A 52 6.90 9.57 -2.11
C VAL A 52 8.03 9.28 -3.07
N PHE A 53 8.22 8.01 -3.38
CA PHE A 53 9.22 7.52 -4.31
C PHE A 53 8.58 7.23 -5.65
N TYR A 54 9.25 7.67 -6.71
CA TYR A 54 8.78 7.58 -8.09
C TYR A 54 9.74 6.77 -8.94
N ASN A 55 9.21 6.04 -9.90
CA ASN A 55 10.01 5.40 -10.94
C ASN A 55 10.42 6.40 -12.05
N ASP A 56 11.12 5.89 -13.07
CA ASP A 56 11.61 6.63 -14.24
C ASP A 56 10.47 7.25 -15.08
N ARG A 57 9.28 6.65 -15.02
CA ARG A 57 8.06 7.16 -15.66
C ARG A 57 7.35 8.24 -14.84
N LYS A 58 7.92 8.68 -13.71
CA LYS A 58 7.32 9.65 -12.78
C LYS A 58 6.01 9.15 -12.14
N VAL A 59 5.86 7.83 -12.00
CA VAL A 59 4.71 7.21 -11.34
C VAL A 59 5.12 6.82 -9.90
N PRO A 60 4.31 7.13 -8.88
CA PRO A 60 4.64 6.82 -7.49
C PRO A 60 4.58 5.32 -7.24
N VAL A 61 5.62 4.75 -6.65
CA VAL A 61 5.75 3.30 -6.36
C VAL A 61 5.77 2.99 -4.87
N LEU A 62 6.14 3.95 -4.03
CA LEU A 62 6.11 3.86 -2.57
C LEU A 62 5.78 5.22 -1.98
N LYS A 63 4.99 5.21 -0.92
CA LYS A 63 4.68 6.36 -0.10
C LYS A 63 4.87 6.01 1.37
N GLU A 64 5.51 6.89 2.12
CA GLU A 64 5.78 6.70 3.54
C GLU A 64 5.38 7.95 4.32
N TRP A 65 4.78 7.75 5.49
CA TRP A 65 4.43 8.81 6.42
C TRP A 65 5.48 8.83 7.52
N ILE A 66 6.16 9.95 7.66
CA ILE A 66 7.28 10.15 8.58
C ILE A 66 6.82 11.04 9.72
N ASN A 67 7.14 10.65 10.97
CA ASN A 67 6.87 11.47 12.17
C ASN A 67 7.93 12.57 12.36
N VAL A 68 7.82 13.35 13.44
CA VAL A 68 8.75 14.47 13.71
C VAL A 68 10.16 13.97 14.06
N GLU A 69 10.26 12.74 14.58
CA GLU A 69 11.51 12.06 14.92
C GLU A 69 12.21 11.45 13.68
N GLY A 70 11.56 11.43 12.52
CA GLY A 70 12.09 10.85 11.29
C GLY A 70 11.80 9.35 11.11
N GLU A 71 10.95 8.77 11.95
CA GLU A 71 10.54 7.37 11.88
C GLU A 71 9.34 7.18 10.94
N SER A 72 9.33 6.06 10.21
CA SER A 72 8.22 5.70 9.33
C SER A 72 7.06 5.11 10.13
N LEU A 73 5.92 5.80 10.12
CA LEU A 73 4.69 5.37 10.78
C LEU A 73 3.91 4.34 9.96
N LYS A 74 3.95 4.47 8.64
CA LYS A 74 3.21 3.65 7.68
C LYS A 74 3.86 3.70 6.32
N GLN A 75 3.82 2.59 5.60
CA GLN A 75 4.25 2.51 4.20
C GLN A 75 3.08 2.06 3.32
N GLU A 76 3.04 2.59 2.11
CA GLU A 76 2.10 2.24 1.05
C GLU A 76 2.87 1.96 -0.24
N PHE A 77 2.84 0.72 -0.72
CA PHE A 77 3.42 0.33 -2.01
C PHE A 77 2.34 0.34 -3.08
N LEU A 78 2.66 0.90 -4.24
CA LEU A 78 1.73 1.05 -5.35
C LEU A 78 2.16 0.18 -6.53
N GLU A 79 1.28 -0.71 -6.96
CA GLU A 79 1.52 -1.65 -8.05
C GLU A 79 0.63 -1.33 -9.25
N TYR A 80 1.24 -1.23 -10.43
CA TYR A 80 0.59 -0.91 -11.70
C TYR A 80 0.62 -2.08 -12.70
N GLY A 81 -0.47 -2.24 -13.45
CA GLY A 81 -0.55 -3.16 -14.58
C GLY A 81 0.21 -2.68 -15.81
N ASN A 82 0.15 -3.47 -16.88
CA ASN A 82 0.86 -3.21 -18.14
C ASN A 82 0.41 -1.91 -18.85
N ASP A 83 -0.78 -1.41 -18.55
CA ASP A 83 -1.34 -0.16 -19.07
C ASP A 83 -1.07 1.05 -18.15
N ASN A 84 -0.15 0.92 -17.19
CA ASN A 84 0.12 1.88 -16.11
C ASN A 84 -1.10 2.21 -15.23
N LYS A 85 -2.16 1.38 -15.22
CA LYS A 85 -3.23 1.54 -14.24
C LYS A 85 -2.84 0.91 -12.91
N LEU A 86 -3.21 1.56 -11.81
CA LEU A 86 -3.02 1.02 -10.48
C LEU A 86 -3.89 -0.24 -10.34
N VAL A 87 -3.25 -1.37 -10.03
CA VAL A 87 -3.92 -2.67 -9.85
C VAL A 87 -3.91 -3.12 -8.41
N ARG A 88 -2.90 -2.74 -7.61
CA ARG A 88 -2.83 -3.10 -6.18
C ARG A 88 -2.15 -2.02 -5.34
N ARG A 89 -2.53 -1.95 -4.06
CA ARG A 89 -1.87 -1.15 -3.01
C ARG A 89 -1.60 -2.03 -1.79
N TYR A 90 -0.37 -2.03 -1.31
CA TYR A 90 0.03 -2.78 -0.12
C TYR A 90 0.32 -1.80 1.02
N PHE A 91 -0.15 -2.10 2.22
CA PHE A 91 0.07 -1.26 3.39
C PHE A 91 0.85 -2.02 4.45
N LEU A 92 1.92 -1.40 4.94
CA LEU A 92 2.69 -1.88 6.09
C LEU A 92 2.56 -0.89 7.24
N ASN A 93 2.51 -1.40 8.46
CA ASN A 93 2.48 -0.60 9.69
C ASN A 93 3.89 -0.14 10.10
N SER A 94 4.00 0.54 11.25
CA SER A 94 5.27 1.05 11.79
C SER A 94 6.32 -0.03 12.05
N ASP A 95 5.88 -1.26 12.35
CA ASP A 95 6.76 -2.41 12.58
C ASP A 95 7.16 -3.11 11.26
N GLN A 96 6.84 -2.50 10.11
CA GLN A 96 6.97 -3.08 8.77
C GLN A 96 6.21 -4.39 8.59
N LYS A 97 5.19 -4.63 9.42
CA LYS A 97 4.30 -5.78 9.27
C LYS A 97 3.18 -5.44 8.29
N PRO A 98 2.74 -6.42 7.49
CA PRO A 98 1.53 -6.31 6.69
C PRO A 98 0.34 -5.81 7.52
N ASP A 99 -0.35 -4.78 7.03
CA ASP A 99 -1.57 -4.23 7.65
C ASP A 99 -2.80 -4.53 6.79
N SER A 100 -2.75 -4.14 5.51
CA SER A 100 -3.84 -4.34 4.57
C SER A 100 -3.38 -4.35 3.11
N LEU A 101 -4.22 -4.86 2.23
CA LEU A 101 -4.03 -4.87 0.78
C LEU A 101 -5.31 -4.38 0.11
N ILE A 102 -5.19 -3.57 -0.93
CA ILE A 102 -6.30 -3.24 -1.82
C ILE A 102 -5.95 -3.74 -3.21
N GLN A 103 -6.86 -4.50 -3.82
CA GLN A 103 -6.81 -4.88 -5.23
C GLN A 103 -7.95 -4.20 -5.98
N PHE A 104 -7.64 -3.65 -7.15
CA PHE A 104 -8.58 -2.94 -7.99
C PHE A 104 -9.01 -3.81 -9.17
N GLY A 105 -10.25 -3.60 -9.62
CA GLY A 105 -10.75 -4.16 -10.86
C GLY A 105 -11.95 -5.08 -10.67
N MET A 106 -12.79 -5.14 -11.71
CA MET A 106 -13.95 -6.01 -11.74
C MET A 106 -13.54 -7.48 -11.89
N ASP A 107 -12.36 -7.75 -12.43
CA ASP A 107 -11.76 -9.07 -12.62
C ASP A 107 -11.01 -9.58 -11.38
N GLU A 108 -11.13 -8.90 -10.23
CA GLU A 108 -10.62 -9.42 -8.96
C GLU A 108 -11.37 -10.71 -8.57
N PRO A 109 -10.66 -11.84 -8.37
CA PRO A 109 -11.28 -13.16 -8.21
C PRO A 109 -12.28 -13.29 -7.07
N TRP A 110 -11.99 -12.76 -5.87
CA TRP A 110 -12.88 -12.87 -4.71
C TRP A 110 -14.17 -12.09 -4.93
N SER A 111 -14.07 -10.89 -5.49
CA SER A 111 -15.21 -10.08 -5.88
C SER A 111 -16.03 -10.76 -6.97
N GLU A 112 -15.41 -11.41 -7.96
CA GLU A 112 -16.13 -12.15 -8.99
C GLU A 112 -16.96 -13.29 -8.41
N GLU A 113 -16.39 -14.10 -7.51
CA GLU A 113 -17.13 -15.17 -6.84
C GLU A 113 -18.23 -14.64 -5.92
N PHE A 114 -17.96 -13.57 -5.17
CA PHE A 114 -18.96 -12.93 -4.32
C PHE A 114 -20.18 -12.44 -5.11
N ARG A 115 -19.93 -11.82 -6.28
CA ARG A 115 -21.02 -11.27 -7.12
C ARG A 115 -21.92 -12.33 -7.75
N LYS A 116 -21.43 -13.57 -7.93
CA LYS A 116 -22.26 -14.67 -8.46
C LYS A 116 -23.39 -15.06 -7.52
N VAL A 117 -23.26 -14.74 -6.24
CA VAL A 117 -24.18 -15.16 -5.18
C VAL A 117 -24.86 -13.97 -4.49
N SER A 118 -24.47 -12.74 -4.86
CA SER A 118 -25.09 -11.50 -4.40
C SER A 118 -26.30 -11.11 -5.25
N ILE A 119 -27.02 -10.08 -4.81
CA ILE A 119 -28.10 -9.47 -5.60
C ILE A 119 -27.51 -8.88 -6.89
N GLU A 120 -28.14 -9.15 -8.02
CA GLU A 120 -27.72 -8.61 -9.32
C GLU A 120 -27.75 -7.09 -9.32
N GLN A 121 -26.67 -6.48 -9.82
CA GLN A 121 -26.56 -5.03 -10.05
C GLN A 121 -26.28 -4.77 -11.53
N SER A 122 -26.43 -3.50 -11.94
CA SER A 122 -26.03 -3.08 -13.29
C SER A 122 -24.54 -3.33 -13.54
N TYR A 123 -24.15 -3.76 -14.74
CA TYR A 123 -22.76 -4.06 -15.09
C TYR A 123 -21.74 -2.98 -14.67
N ASN A 124 -22.06 -1.70 -14.91
CA ASN A 124 -21.18 -0.56 -14.60
C ASN A 124 -20.99 -0.32 -13.09
N TYR A 125 -21.77 -0.97 -12.23
CA TYR A 125 -21.69 -0.79 -10.77
C TYR A 125 -20.35 -1.26 -10.22
N TYR A 126 -19.75 -2.29 -10.84
CA TYR A 126 -18.52 -2.93 -10.38
C TYR A 126 -17.26 -2.45 -11.14
N GLU A 127 -17.42 -1.56 -12.10
CA GLU A 127 -16.28 -1.02 -12.85
C GLU A 127 -15.38 -0.24 -11.90
N GLY A 128 -14.08 -0.60 -11.84
CA GLY A 128 -13.11 0.03 -10.96
C GLY A 128 -13.29 -0.27 -9.47
N GLN A 129 -14.07 -1.29 -9.10
CA GLN A 129 -14.29 -1.67 -7.70
C GLN A 129 -12.97 -2.03 -6.98
N GLU A 130 -13.01 -1.92 -5.65
CA GLU A 130 -11.91 -2.20 -4.74
C GLU A 130 -12.24 -3.40 -3.86
N SER A 131 -11.33 -4.37 -3.80
CA SER A 131 -11.32 -5.46 -2.82
C SER A 131 -10.26 -5.18 -1.78
N LYS A 132 -10.68 -4.84 -0.56
CA LYS A 132 -9.79 -4.51 0.55
C LYS A 132 -9.66 -5.68 1.52
N PHE A 133 -8.46 -6.25 1.58
CA PHE A 133 -8.07 -7.34 2.47
C PHE A 133 -7.51 -6.73 3.76
N ILE A 134 -8.11 -7.09 4.90
CA ILE A 134 -7.75 -6.59 6.23
C ILE A 134 -7.11 -7.73 7.02
N LEU A 135 -5.98 -7.46 7.68
CA LEU A 135 -5.27 -8.45 8.47
C LEU A 135 -5.60 -8.34 9.96
N ASN A 136 -5.62 -9.47 10.66
CA ASN A 136 -5.68 -9.52 12.12
C ASN A 136 -4.28 -9.37 12.74
N LYS A 137 -4.21 -9.33 14.07
CA LYS A 137 -2.94 -9.22 14.83
C LYS A 137 -1.99 -10.41 14.67
N ALA A 138 -2.47 -11.53 14.12
CA ALA A 138 -1.70 -12.73 13.83
C ALA A 138 -1.21 -12.77 12.36
N ASP A 139 -1.31 -11.63 11.64
CA ASP A 139 -0.94 -11.49 10.23
C ASP A 139 -1.73 -12.43 9.30
N GLN A 140 -3.00 -12.72 9.65
CA GLN A 140 -3.92 -13.53 8.84
C GLN A 140 -5.04 -12.63 8.30
N ILE A 141 -5.58 -12.96 7.12
CA ILE A 141 -6.70 -12.21 6.54
C ILE A 141 -7.93 -12.38 7.42
N GLN A 142 -8.38 -11.30 8.04
CA GLN A 142 -9.57 -11.22 8.86
C GLN A 142 -10.82 -11.07 8.00
N SER A 143 -10.77 -10.16 7.03
CA SER A 143 -11.91 -9.90 6.14
C SER A 143 -11.48 -9.35 4.78
N ILE A 144 -12.38 -9.48 3.82
CA ILE A 144 -12.33 -8.83 2.52
C ILE A 144 -13.56 -7.93 2.41
N GLN A 145 -13.35 -6.64 2.21
CA GLN A 145 -14.42 -5.66 2.00
C GLN A 145 -14.46 -5.28 0.53
N PHE A 146 -15.66 -5.32 -0.05
CA PHE A 146 -15.86 -4.95 -1.44
C PHE A 146 -16.55 -3.59 -1.55
N ILE A 147 -15.90 -2.67 -2.24
CA ILE A 147 -16.28 -1.25 -2.29
C ILE A 147 -16.36 -0.82 -3.76
N ASN A 148 -17.43 -0.14 -4.14
CA ASN A 148 -17.54 0.40 -5.49
C ASN A 148 -16.79 1.73 -5.64
N VAL A 149 -16.70 2.26 -6.86
CA VAL A 149 -16.02 3.56 -7.14
C VAL A 149 -16.66 4.77 -6.46
N ARG A 150 -17.89 4.64 -5.95
CA ARG A 150 -18.56 5.69 -5.17
C ARG A 150 -18.22 5.62 -3.67
N GLY A 151 -17.42 4.64 -3.25
CA GLY A 151 -17.08 4.39 -1.85
C GLY A 151 -18.16 3.63 -1.09
N GLU A 152 -19.16 3.07 -1.76
CA GLU A 152 -20.22 2.29 -1.13
C GLU A 152 -19.75 0.84 -0.97
N GLN A 153 -19.73 0.35 0.26
CA GLN A 153 -19.45 -1.05 0.54
C GLN A 153 -20.69 -1.90 0.23
N TYR A 154 -20.54 -2.86 -0.67
CA TYR A 154 -21.66 -3.72 -1.11
C TYR A 154 -21.56 -5.15 -0.59
N GLY A 155 -20.40 -5.53 -0.05
CA GLY A 155 -20.20 -6.85 0.50
C GLY A 155 -18.99 -6.96 1.41
N GLU A 156 -18.99 -8.01 2.21
CA GLU A 156 -17.86 -8.41 3.04
C GLU A 156 -17.78 -9.94 3.13
N ILE A 157 -16.56 -10.46 3.17
CA ILE A 157 -16.26 -11.84 3.57
C ILE A 157 -15.46 -11.79 4.86
N ASN A 158 -15.95 -12.46 5.90
CA ASN A 158 -15.25 -12.59 7.17
C ASN A 158 -14.67 -13.99 7.32
N PHE A 159 -13.41 -14.09 7.71
CA PHE A 159 -12.70 -15.36 7.90
C PHE A 159 -12.60 -15.70 9.39
N ILE A 160 -12.88 -16.96 9.71
CA ILE A 160 -12.88 -17.48 11.07
C ILE A 160 -11.75 -18.49 11.17
N TYR A 161 -10.90 -18.31 12.19
CA TYR A 161 -9.79 -19.20 12.48
C TYR A 161 -10.02 -19.91 13.81
N ASP A 162 -9.54 -21.15 13.90
CA ASP A 162 -9.53 -21.89 15.15
C ASP A 162 -8.39 -21.46 16.08
N HIS A 163 -8.35 -22.06 17.27
CA HIS A 163 -7.29 -21.86 18.26
C HIS A 163 -5.86 -22.24 17.80
N LEU A 164 -5.72 -23.01 16.72
CA LEU A 164 -4.43 -23.38 16.11
C LEU A 164 -4.05 -22.43 14.97
N GLY A 165 -4.91 -21.46 14.64
CA GLY A 165 -4.73 -20.52 13.55
C GLY A 165 -5.10 -21.10 12.19
N LEU A 166 -5.79 -22.24 12.11
CA LEU A 166 -6.27 -22.80 10.86
C LEU A 166 -7.60 -22.17 10.47
N LEU A 167 -7.80 -21.91 9.17
CA LEU A 167 -9.06 -21.39 8.66
C LEU A 167 -10.16 -22.43 8.89
N SER A 168 -11.15 -22.09 9.71
CA SER A 168 -12.26 -22.96 10.10
C SER A 168 -13.60 -22.54 9.50
N GLY A 169 -13.72 -21.32 8.97
CA GLY A 169 -14.92 -20.92 8.25
C GLY A 169 -14.86 -19.55 7.59
N GLU A 170 -15.88 -19.27 6.78
CA GLU A 170 -16.12 -17.99 6.12
C GLU A 170 -17.59 -17.59 6.22
N VAL A 171 -17.85 -16.29 6.37
CA VAL A 171 -19.20 -15.72 6.34
C VAL A 171 -19.25 -14.61 5.33
N TRP A 172 -20.09 -14.76 4.31
CA TRP A 172 -20.25 -13.82 3.22
C TRP A 172 -21.53 -13.00 3.47
N THR A 173 -21.37 -11.70 3.59
CA THR A 173 -22.44 -10.76 3.96
C THR A 173 -22.63 -9.73 2.87
N SER A 174 -23.86 -9.60 2.37
CA SER A 174 -24.26 -8.52 1.47
C SER A 174 -24.59 -7.27 2.27
N LEU A 175 -24.15 -6.12 1.78
CA LEU A 175 -24.40 -4.81 2.37
C LEU A 175 -25.25 -3.95 1.42
N PRO A 176 -26.01 -2.97 1.94
CA PRO A 176 -26.04 -2.47 3.32
C PRO A 176 -26.94 -3.26 4.28
N ASP A 177 -27.76 -4.19 3.80
CA ASP A 177 -28.80 -4.86 4.61
C ASP A 177 -28.25 -5.91 5.61
N GLU A 178 -26.93 -6.09 5.67
CA GLU A 178 -26.22 -7.05 6.54
C GLU A 178 -26.73 -8.49 6.39
N LEU A 179 -27.14 -8.87 5.18
CA LEU A 179 -27.70 -10.19 4.89
C LEU A 179 -26.58 -11.19 4.66
N VAL A 180 -26.51 -12.24 5.47
CA VAL A 180 -25.63 -13.38 5.20
C VAL A 180 -26.14 -14.13 3.99
N ILE A 181 -25.36 -14.15 2.91
CA ILE A 181 -25.72 -14.78 1.64
C ILE A 181 -25.09 -16.15 1.46
N ARG A 182 -23.98 -16.42 2.15
CA ARG A 182 -23.25 -17.70 2.07
C ARG A 182 -22.38 -17.94 3.30
N ARG A 183 -22.17 -19.20 3.66
CA ARG A 183 -21.21 -19.61 4.69
C ARG A 183 -20.39 -20.80 4.23
N PHE A 184 -19.14 -20.84 4.63
CA PHE A 184 -18.30 -22.02 4.47
C PHE A 184 -17.80 -22.48 5.83
N ALA A 185 -17.75 -23.79 6.04
CA ALA A 185 -17.10 -24.40 7.18
C ALA A 185 -15.97 -25.29 6.69
N TYR A 186 -14.86 -25.28 7.41
CA TYR A 186 -13.66 -26.03 7.09
C TYR A 186 -13.26 -26.90 8.27
N GLU A 187 -12.98 -28.17 7.99
CA GLU A 187 -12.37 -29.08 8.96
C GLU A 187 -11.10 -29.65 8.36
N VAL A 188 -10.03 -29.66 9.17
CA VAL A 188 -8.71 -30.15 8.75
C VAL A 188 -8.27 -31.23 9.71
N ASP A 189 -8.19 -32.46 9.22
CA ASP A 189 -7.51 -33.57 9.90
C ASP A 189 -6.06 -33.64 9.41
N MET A 190 -5.14 -33.13 10.22
CA MET A 190 -3.70 -33.12 9.91
C MET A 190 -3.08 -34.52 10.00
N LEU A 191 -3.68 -35.47 10.72
CA LEU A 191 -3.16 -36.85 10.78
C LEU A 191 -3.53 -37.64 9.54
N ALA A 192 -4.75 -37.43 9.02
CA ALA A 192 -5.23 -38.05 7.80
C ALA A 192 -4.92 -37.27 6.52
N ASN A 193 -4.30 -36.08 6.62
CA ASN A 193 -4.13 -35.11 5.52
C ASN A 193 -5.43 -34.92 4.73
N ARG A 194 -6.53 -34.73 5.46
CA ARG A 194 -7.88 -34.62 4.94
C ARG A 194 -8.44 -33.25 5.28
N LYS A 195 -9.02 -32.57 4.29
CA LYS A 195 -9.71 -31.29 4.46
C LYS A 195 -11.15 -31.44 3.99
N GLU A 196 -12.10 -31.15 4.85
CA GLU A 196 -13.51 -31.07 4.49
C GLU A 196 -13.94 -29.62 4.35
N ILE A 197 -14.85 -29.39 3.40
CA ILE A 197 -15.40 -28.09 3.06
C ILE A 197 -16.92 -28.26 2.95
N TRP A 198 -17.66 -27.58 3.81
CA TRP A 198 -19.11 -27.45 3.69
C TRP A 198 -19.48 -26.05 3.24
N GLU A 199 -20.49 -25.96 2.41
CA GLU A 199 -21.05 -24.73 1.89
C GLU A 199 -22.53 -24.65 2.28
N TYR A 200 -22.95 -23.51 2.81
CA TYR A 200 -24.32 -23.28 3.24
C TYR A 200 -24.91 -22.05 2.58
N ASP A 201 -26.21 -22.12 2.29
CA ASP A 201 -26.98 -21.00 1.80
C ASP A 201 -27.30 -19.97 2.90
N ARG A 202 -28.00 -18.89 2.52
CA ARG A 202 -28.49 -17.85 3.43
C ARG A 202 -29.38 -18.36 4.58
N ASN A 203 -30.06 -19.49 4.40
CA ASN A 203 -30.93 -20.10 5.40
C ASN A 203 -30.19 -21.08 6.31
N GLY A 204 -28.90 -21.36 6.04
CA GLY A 204 -28.11 -22.38 6.73
C GLY A 204 -28.34 -23.80 6.20
N GLN A 205 -28.96 -23.97 5.05
CA GLN A 205 -29.08 -25.25 4.39
C GLN A 205 -27.77 -25.59 3.66
N GLU A 206 -27.28 -26.82 3.82
CA GLU A 206 -26.11 -27.32 3.11
C GLU A 206 -26.39 -27.34 1.60
N LEU A 207 -25.53 -26.66 0.84
CA LEU A 207 -25.54 -26.62 -0.63
C LEU A 207 -24.56 -27.63 -1.21
N SER A 208 -23.38 -27.76 -0.60
CA SER A 208 -22.36 -28.69 -1.04
C SER A 208 -21.45 -29.13 0.11
N HIS A 209 -20.84 -30.30 -0.06
CA HIS A 209 -19.83 -30.85 0.84
C HIS A 209 -18.76 -31.58 0.02
N ILE A 210 -17.51 -31.20 0.23
CA ILE A 210 -16.34 -31.74 -0.48
C ILE A 210 -15.29 -32.18 0.54
N ALA A 211 -14.74 -33.38 0.35
CA ALA A 211 -13.59 -33.88 1.10
C ALA A 211 -12.36 -33.99 0.19
N LEU A 212 -11.33 -33.21 0.48
CA LEU A 212 -10.03 -33.24 -0.17
C LEU A 212 -9.09 -34.13 0.64
N THR A 213 -8.40 -35.05 -0.03
CA THR A 213 -7.36 -35.88 0.59
C THR A 213 -6.08 -35.73 -0.19
N GLN A 214 -4.95 -35.64 0.52
CA GLN A 214 -3.66 -35.55 -0.15
C GLN A 214 -3.34 -36.90 -0.83
N PRO A 215 -3.06 -36.91 -2.15
CA PRO A 215 -2.63 -38.12 -2.83
C PRO A 215 -1.29 -38.62 -2.27
N PRO A 216 -1.00 -39.93 -2.34
CA PRO A 216 0.25 -40.50 -1.82
C PRO A 216 1.47 -39.83 -2.46
N ALA A 217 2.57 -39.72 -1.71
CA ALA A 217 3.76 -38.99 -2.13
C ALA A 217 4.36 -39.47 -3.46
N SER A 218 4.16 -40.74 -3.82
CA SER A 218 4.56 -41.32 -5.11
C SER A 218 3.79 -40.76 -6.32
N ALA A 219 2.60 -40.19 -6.10
CA ALA A 219 1.74 -39.57 -7.09
C ALA A 219 1.84 -38.03 -7.09
N LEU A 220 2.60 -37.43 -6.17
CA LEU A 220 2.88 -36.00 -6.20
C LEU A 220 3.86 -35.70 -7.35
N TYR A 221 3.50 -34.72 -8.18
CA TYR A 221 4.31 -34.31 -9.33
C TYR A 221 5.71 -33.85 -8.91
N LYS A 222 6.74 -34.24 -9.67
CA LYS A 222 8.13 -33.73 -9.51
C LYS A 222 8.30 -32.28 -9.97
N THR A 223 7.30 -31.74 -10.66
CA THR A 223 7.20 -30.35 -11.11
C THR A 223 5.95 -29.74 -10.48
N PRO A 224 5.98 -28.48 -10.02
CA PRO A 224 4.79 -27.84 -9.44
C PRO A 224 3.62 -27.93 -10.43
N PRO A 225 2.41 -28.28 -9.96
CA PRO A 225 1.28 -28.47 -10.85
C PRO A 225 0.98 -27.16 -11.61
N PRO A 226 0.58 -27.26 -12.88
CA PRO A 226 0.10 -26.10 -13.63
C PRO A 226 -1.02 -25.40 -12.83
N ARG A 227 -0.82 -24.15 -12.41
CA ARG A 227 -1.86 -23.32 -11.76
C ARG A 227 -2.90 -22.81 -12.78
N TYR A 228 -3.37 -23.69 -13.66
CA TYR A 228 -4.42 -23.35 -14.62
C TYR A 228 -5.77 -23.76 -14.03
N GLY A 229 -6.65 -22.79 -13.78
CA GLY A 229 -8.05 -23.04 -13.42
C GLY A 229 -8.48 -22.54 -12.04
N ASN A 230 -7.61 -22.53 -11.02
CA ASN A 230 -7.89 -21.90 -9.74
C ASN A 230 -7.47 -20.42 -9.80
N ARG A 231 -8.44 -19.52 -9.98
CA ARG A 231 -8.20 -18.07 -10.08
C ARG A 231 -8.21 -17.38 -8.71
N LEU A 232 -8.80 -18.01 -7.69
CA LEU A 232 -8.69 -17.54 -6.32
C LEU A 232 -7.26 -17.81 -5.84
N ASP A 233 -6.48 -16.75 -5.68
CA ASP A 233 -5.19 -16.86 -5.03
C ASP A 233 -5.40 -17.35 -3.59
N GLU A 234 -4.65 -18.37 -3.18
CA GLU A 234 -4.68 -18.83 -1.80
C GLU A 234 -4.27 -17.67 -0.88
N ILE A 235 -4.95 -17.51 0.26
CA ILE A 235 -4.67 -16.47 1.25
C ILE A 235 -3.19 -16.43 1.62
N SER A 236 -2.56 -17.59 1.72
CA SER A 236 -1.12 -17.76 1.95
C SER A 236 -0.25 -17.10 0.87
N ILE A 237 -0.64 -17.19 -0.39
CA ILE A 237 0.07 -16.57 -1.52
C ILE A 237 -0.06 -15.05 -1.47
N LEU A 238 -1.28 -14.54 -1.22
CA LEU A 238 -1.50 -13.10 -1.06
C LEU A 238 -0.67 -12.53 0.11
N LEU A 239 -0.61 -13.25 1.23
CA LEU A 239 0.22 -12.87 2.38
C LEU A 239 1.71 -12.87 2.05
N GLU A 240 2.18 -13.87 1.30
CA GLU A 240 3.57 -13.95 0.88
C GLU A 240 3.92 -12.82 -0.09
N ASP A 241 3.05 -12.52 -1.06
CA ASP A 241 3.20 -11.38 -1.98
C ASP A 241 3.31 -10.05 -1.21
N ILE A 242 2.54 -9.87 -0.13
CA ILE A 242 2.64 -8.68 0.74
C ILE A 242 4.00 -8.66 1.46
N ARG A 243 4.50 -9.80 1.94
CA ARG A 243 5.75 -9.92 2.73
C ARG A 243 7.01 -9.79 1.89
N GLU A 244 7.02 -10.32 0.68
CA GLU A 244 8.18 -10.34 -0.21
C GLU A 244 8.43 -8.98 -0.88
N LYS A 245 7.48 -8.05 -0.81
CA LYS A 245 7.56 -6.73 -1.45
C LYS A 245 8.65 -5.87 -0.80
N LYS A 246 9.88 -5.97 -1.30
CA LYS A 246 11.00 -5.09 -0.95
C LYS A 246 11.37 -4.19 -2.11
N LEU A 247 11.27 -2.88 -1.89
CA LEU A 247 11.78 -1.89 -2.83
C LEU A 247 13.24 -1.56 -2.49
N ASN A 248 14.11 -1.66 -3.49
CA ASN A 248 15.48 -1.19 -3.36
C ASN A 248 15.53 0.30 -3.70
N VAL A 249 15.75 1.15 -2.69
CA VAL A 249 15.95 2.59 -2.86
C VAL A 249 17.45 2.81 -3.12
N PRO A 250 17.86 3.22 -4.34
CA PRO A 250 19.27 3.22 -4.75
C PRO A 250 20.07 4.43 -4.22
N PHE A 251 19.48 5.22 -3.34
CA PHE A 251 20.09 6.41 -2.75
C PHE A 251 19.72 6.48 -1.26
N ASP A 252 20.61 7.05 -0.47
CA ASP A 252 20.31 7.34 0.93
C ASP A 252 19.20 8.38 1.01
N ILE A 253 18.18 8.11 1.83
CA ILE A 253 17.13 9.09 2.17
C ILE A 253 17.78 10.11 3.10
N PHE A 254 18.54 11.02 2.51
CA PHE A 254 19.27 12.04 3.25
C PHE A 254 18.37 13.25 3.48
N ILE A 255 18.38 13.79 4.70
CA ILE A 255 17.94 15.17 4.94
C ILE A 255 18.99 16.05 4.26
N PRO A 256 18.67 16.77 3.16
CA PRO A 256 19.68 17.54 2.46
C PRO A 256 20.27 18.55 3.44
N LYS A 257 21.52 18.30 3.81
CA LYS A 257 22.38 19.30 4.37
C LYS A 257 22.61 20.31 3.26
N THR A 258 22.09 21.51 3.41
CA THR A 258 22.61 22.62 2.64
C THR A 258 24.02 22.91 3.17
N ASP A 259 24.93 23.42 2.35
CA ASP A 259 26.26 23.84 2.86
C ASP A 259 26.16 25.08 3.76
N TYR A 260 24.99 25.74 3.72
CA TYR A 260 24.71 27.07 4.26
C TYR A 260 23.37 27.12 4.99
N ASP A 261 23.23 28.04 5.93
CA ASP A 261 21.97 28.29 6.61
C ASP A 261 21.04 29.11 5.69
N LEU A 262 19.73 28.94 5.78
CA LEU A 262 18.72 29.68 5.02
C LEU A 262 18.05 30.72 5.92
N MET A 263 18.19 32.01 5.58
CA MET A 263 17.49 33.12 6.23
C MET A 263 16.34 33.60 5.35
N ILE A 264 15.12 33.60 5.88
CA ILE A 264 13.92 34.19 5.25
C ILE A 264 13.63 35.51 5.94
N LEU A 265 13.41 36.56 5.15
CA LEU A 265 13.10 37.91 5.61
C LEU A 265 11.58 38.12 5.65
N THR A 266 11.10 39.06 6.47
CA THR A 266 9.65 39.33 6.63
C THR A 266 8.95 39.84 5.38
N ASN A 267 9.70 40.22 4.35
CA ASN A 267 9.18 40.60 3.04
C ASN A 267 9.08 39.41 2.06
N GLY A 268 9.42 38.18 2.49
CA GLY A 268 9.40 36.97 1.69
C GLY A 268 10.71 36.65 0.95
N ASP A 269 11.72 37.51 1.04
CA ASP A 269 13.02 37.26 0.41
C ASP A 269 13.81 36.19 1.15
N SER A 270 14.55 35.36 0.42
CA SER A 270 15.38 34.28 0.98
C SER A 270 16.87 34.50 0.68
N LEU A 271 17.71 34.34 1.69
CA LEU A 271 19.16 34.48 1.64
C LEU A 271 19.84 33.20 2.14
N MET A 272 20.82 32.70 1.38
CA MET A 272 21.74 31.68 1.89
C MET A 272 22.87 32.38 2.64
N ILE A 273 23.13 31.97 3.88
CA ILE A 273 24.04 32.66 4.79
C ILE A 273 24.93 31.69 5.58
N HIS A 274 26.02 32.21 6.11
CA HIS A 274 26.69 31.66 7.30
C HIS A 274 26.23 32.46 8.51
N LEU A 275 25.50 31.83 9.44
CA LEU A 275 25.15 32.48 10.70
C LEU A 275 26.40 32.67 11.57
N VAL A 276 26.69 33.93 11.93
CA VAL A 276 27.82 34.28 12.80
C VAL A 276 27.36 34.39 14.25
N GLU A 277 26.29 35.14 14.50
CA GLU A 277 25.78 35.38 15.85
C GLU A 277 24.28 35.70 15.85
N LEU A 278 23.53 35.07 16.77
CA LEU A 278 22.12 35.36 17.02
C LEU A 278 21.96 36.17 18.32
N GLY A 279 22.16 37.49 18.25
CA GLY A 279 22.02 38.39 19.41
C GLY A 279 20.56 38.65 19.82
N ILE A 280 20.35 39.38 20.92
CA ILE A 280 19.00 39.65 21.49
C ILE A 280 18.12 40.46 20.51
N GLN A 281 18.68 41.46 19.83
CA GLN A 281 17.93 42.34 18.92
C GLN A 281 18.42 42.32 17.46
N ARG A 282 19.53 41.65 17.19
CA ARG A 282 20.23 41.67 15.90
C ARG A 282 20.76 40.30 15.55
N VAL A 283 20.84 40.02 14.25
CA VAL A 283 21.47 38.83 13.69
C VAL A 283 22.69 39.27 12.90
N LYS A 284 23.82 38.58 13.10
CA LYS A 284 25.04 38.75 12.30
C LYS A 284 25.25 37.53 11.42
N PHE A 285 25.53 37.76 10.15
CA PHE A 285 25.66 36.71 9.15
C PHE A 285 26.52 37.15 7.96
N ILE A 286 26.97 36.19 7.17
CA ILE A 286 27.68 36.44 5.90
C ILE A 286 26.85 35.84 4.77
N ILE A 287 26.58 36.59 3.71
CA ILE A 287 25.87 36.06 2.52
C ILE A 287 26.82 35.15 1.75
N VAL A 288 26.30 34.01 1.27
CA VAL A 288 27.10 33.07 0.47
C VAL A 288 27.62 33.74 -0.80
N GLY A 289 28.94 33.70 -0.99
CA GLY A 289 29.62 34.36 -2.11
C GLY A 289 30.15 35.76 -1.77
N GLU A 290 29.76 36.33 -0.64
CA GLU A 290 30.29 37.58 -0.12
C GLU A 290 31.28 37.34 1.01
N LYS A 291 32.17 38.32 1.26
CA LYS A 291 33.16 38.25 2.34
C LYS A 291 32.78 39.10 3.55
N ASP A 292 31.83 40.00 3.38
CA ASP A 292 31.50 41.00 4.38
C ASP A 292 30.50 40.43 5.40
N GLU A 293 30.79 40.68 6.67
CA GLU A 293 29.87 40.37 7.76
C GLU A 293 28.79 41.45 7.82
N LEU A 294 27.54 41.02 7.66
CA LEU A 294 26.36 41.88 7.68
C LEU A 294 25.63 41.73 9.01
N THR A 295 24.99 42.82 9.45
CA THR A 295 24.15 42.82 10.64
C THR A 295 22.75 43.30 10.28
N MET A 296 21.73 42.56 10.70
CA MET A 296 20.32 42.91 10.47
C MET A 296 19.53 42.92 11.78
N PRO A 297 18.57 43.85 11.96
CA PRO A 297 17.62 43.79 13.07
C PRO A 297 16.77 42.53 13.01
N LYS A 298 16.61 41.85 14.15
CA LYS A 298 15.86 40.59 14.27
C LYS A 298 14.42 40.67 13.74
N PHE A 299 13.74 41.79 13.94
CA PHE A 299 12.35 41.99 13.48
C PHE A 299 12.17 41.96 11.96
N ARG A 300 13.24 42.05 11.16
CA ARG A 300 13.21 41.93 9.69
C ARG A 300 13.45 40.51 9.22
N VAL A 301 13.84 39.62 10.11
CA VAL A 301 14.08 38.21 9.82
C VAL A 301 12.84 37.43 10.22
N GLU A 302 12.21 36.78 9.25
CA GLU A 302 11.07 35.91 9.49
C GLU A 302 11.51 34.55 10.03
N SER A 303 12.56 33.96 9.46
CA SER A 303 13.17 32.76 10.01
C SER A 303 14.61 32.51 9.58
N ILE A 304 15.32 31.64 10.30
CA ILE A 304 16.64 31.12 10.00
C ILE A 304 16.58 29.61 10.23
N THR A 305 16.93 28.86 9.20
CA THR A 305 17.03 27.39 9.22
C THR A 305 18.48 27.02 9.03
N SER A 306 19.01 26.17 9.89
CA SER A 306 20.40 25.73 9.85
C SER A 306 20.66 24.94 8.58
N ARG A 307 21.94 24.83 8.24
CA ARG A 307 22.44 23.99 7.16
C ARG A 307 22.03 22.51 7.30
N TYR A 308 21.59 22.09 8.49
CA TYR A 308 21.10 20.75 8.80
C TYR A 308 19.56 20.65 8.82
N GLY A 309 18.85 21.75 8.50
CA GLY A 309 17.39 21.83 8.52
C GLY A 309 16.80 22.32 9.86
N GLU A 310 17.62 22.56 10.88
CA GLU A 310 17.13 22.94 12.22
C GLU A 310 16.66 24.38 12.26
N ARG A 311 15.45 24.67 12.78
CA ARG A 311 14.97 26.04 12.96
C ARG A 311 15.79 26.73 14.08
N ILE A 312 16.55 27.77 13.73
CA ILE A 312 17.40 28.54 14.67
C ILE A 312 16.67 29.79 15.18
N TYR A 313 15.83 30.40 14.34
CA TYR A 313 15.15 31.66 14.64
C TYR A 313 13.91 31.84 13.75
N PRO A 314 12.81 32.46 14.24
CA PRO A 314 12.34 32.15 15.58
C PRO A 314 12.34 30.64 15.76
#